data_AF-A0A0S4TX92-F1
#
_entry.id   AF-A0A0S4TX92-F1
#
_cell.length_a   1.000
_cell.length_b   1.000
_cell.length_c   1.000
_cell.angle_alpha   90.00
_cell.angle_beta   90.00
_cell.angle_gamma   90.00
#
_symmetry.space_group_name_H-M   'P 1'
#
loop_
_entity.id
_entity.type
_entity.pdbx_description
1 polymer ?
#
loop_
_entity_poly.entity_id
_entity_poly.type
_entity_poly.pdbx_seq_one_letter_code
_entity_poly.pdbx_strand_id
1 'polypeptide(L)'
;MTVRFKAGDRIRAMSETTRDIKNGNVYVVTGIDGEGWLMFLDDAGDERCRPAHRYTLVEPAPSPSLDLLDAMMGKPLKFRSGCAVTFVAFVKDAKPHCQLVLLNPATGNVVTRYANGKGSEEPYDEPGDILLA
;
A
#
# COMPACT_ATOMS: atom_id res chain seq x y z
N MET A 1 10.91 -7.23 13.20
CA MET A 1 9.84 -8.01 12.52
C MET A 1 8.82 -7.01 12.01
N THR A 2 8.93 -6.65 10.74
CA THR A 2 8.15 -5.58 10.09
C THR A 2 6.81 -6.16 9.64
N VAL A 3 5.71 -5.61 10.12
CA VAL A 3 4.36 -6.07 9.73
C VAL A 3 3.70 -4.92 8.96
N ARG A 4 3.69 -4.82 7.61
CA ARG A 4 3.16 -5.64 6.49
C ARG A 4 1.65 -5.60 6.24
N PHE A 5 0.87 -4.85 7.01
CA PHE A 5 -0.56 -4.65 6.72
C PHE A 5 -0.82 -3.23 6.20
N LYS A 6 -1.94 -3.04 5.49
CA LYS A 6 -2.53 -1.75 5.10
C LYS A 6 -4.06 -1.83 5.18
N ALA A 7 -4.72 -0.67 5.21
CA ALA A 7 -6.17 -0.61 5.10
C ALA A 7 -6.65 -1.29 3.80
N GLY A 8 -7.75 -2.03 3.91
CA GLY A 8 -8.32 -2.88 2.87
C GLY A 8 -7.77 -4.31 2.83
N ASP A 9 -6.70 -4.63 3.57
CA ASP A 9 -6.21 -6.00 3.66
C ASP A 9 -7.23 -6.91 4.34
N ARG A 10 -7.31 -8.16 3.90
CA ARG A 10 -8.07 -9.21 4.59
C ARG A 10 -7.14 -9.99 5.49
N ILE A 11 -7.47 -10.03 6.78
CA ILE A 11 -6.66 -10.65 7.82
C ILE A 11 -7.43 -11.79 8.49
N ARG A 12 -6.75 -12.86 8.89
CA ARG A 12 -7.32 -13.98 9.64
C ARG A 12 -6.84 -13.95 11.08
N ALA A 13 -7.76 -14.05 12.03
CA ALA A 13 -7.40 -14.22 13.44
C ALA A 13 -6.73 -15.58 13.66
N MET A 14 -5.57 -15.59 14.32
CA MET A 14 -4.83 -16.81 14.67
C MET A 14 -5.25 -17.42 16.01
N SER A 15 -5.95 -16.65 16.83
CA SER A 15 -6.44 -17.08 18.13
C SER A 15 -7.76 -16.40 18.45
N GLU A 16 -8.55 -17.06 19.30
CA GLU A 16 -9.73 -16.44 19.88
C GLU A 16 -9.28 -15.40 20.91
N THR A 17 -9.75 -14.17 20.75
CA THR A 17 -9.31 -13.06 21.61
C THR A 17 -10.45 -12.43 22.39
N THR A 18 -11.66 -12.46 21.84
CA THR A 18 -12.89 -12.01 22.48
C THR A 18 -14.04 -12.91 22.03
N ARG A 19 -15.20 -12.80 22.68
CA ARG A 19 -16.43 -13.51 22.29
C ARG A 19 -16.76 -13.31 20.80
N ASP A 20 -16.47 -12.12 20.28
CA ASP A 20 -16.81 -11.67 18.93
C ASP A 20 -15.62 -11.68 17.97
N ILE A 21 -14.46 -12.21 18.40
CA ILE A 21 -13.29 -12.44 17.54
C ILE A 21 -12.80 -13.88 17.74
N LYS A 22 -13.27 -14.77 16.85
CA LYS A 22 -12.94 -16.19 16.89
C LYS A 22 -11.73 -16.52 16.04
N ASN A 23 -11.01 -17.57 16.44
CA ASN A 23 -9.91 -18.12 15.65
C ASN A 23 -10.43 -18.56 14.26
N GLY A 24 -9.71 -18.18 13.21
CA GLY A 24 -10.05 -18.53 11.83
C GLY A 24 -10.96 -17.53 11.11
N ASN A 25 -11.63 -16.63 11.84
CA ASN A 25 -12.43 -15.58 11.23
C ASN A 25 -11.57 -14.61 10.43
N VAL A 26 -12.17 -14.04 9.38
CA VAL A 26 -11.52 -13.11 8.46
C VAL A 26 -12.16 -11.74 8.58
N TYR A 27 -11.33 -10.71 8.76
CA TYR A 27 -11.75 -9.32 8.88
C TYR A 27 -11.09 -8.48 7.80
N VAL A 28 -11.68 -7.33 7.50
CA VAL A 28 -11.10 -6.31 6.62
C VAL A 28 -10.51 -5.21 7.49
N VAL A 29 -9.23 -4.91 7.28
CA VAL A 29 -8.54 -3.82 7.98
C VAL A 29 -9.14 -2.50 7.51
N THR A 30 -9.67 -1.70 8.44
CA THR A 30 -10.19 -0.36 8.16
C THR A 30 -9.11 0.71 8.36
N GLY A 31 -8.12 0.45 9.20
CA GLY A 31 -7.06 1.39 9.51
C GLY A 31 -5.89 0.73 10.24
N ILE A 32 -4.77 1.45 10.30
CA ILE A 32 -3.59 1.05 11.05
C ILE A 32 -3.15 2.23 11.88
N ASP A 33 -2.95 2.01 13.17
CA ASP A 33 -2.36 3.00 14.05
C ASP A 33 -0.83 3.06 13.86
N GLY A 34 -0.22 4.21 14.17
CA GLY A 34 1.22 4.47 13.99
C GLY A 34 2.14 3.48 14.71
N GLU A 35 1.61 2.71 15.67
CA GLU A 35 2.32 1.67 16.43
C GLU A 35 2.09 0.24 15.90
N GLY A 36 1.41 0.06 14.76
CA GLY A 36 1.18 -1.26 14.16
C GLY A 36 -0.01 -2.01 14.76
N TRP A 37 -1.02 -1.29 15.23
CA TRP A 37 -2.31 -1.86 15.63
C TRP A 37 -3.28 -1.84 14.45
N LEU A 38 -4.03 -2.93 14.27
CA LEU A 38 -5.03 -3.08 13.22
C LEU A 38 -6.40 -2.67 13.76
N MET A 39 -7.06 -1.81 12.99
CA MET A 39 -8.45 -1.42 13.19
C MET A 39 -9.32 -2.23 12.22
N PHE A 40 -10.42 -2.82 12.69
CA PHE A 40 -11.38 -3.55 11.88
C PHE A 40 -12.73 -3.68 12.62
N LEU A 41 -13.79 -4.11 11.93
CA LEU A 41 -15.08 -4.42 12.55
C LEU A 41 -15.14 -5.91 12.93
N ASP A 42 -15.52 -6.22 14.17
CA ASP A 42 -15.70 -7.59 14.64
C ASP A 42 -17.01 -8.23 14.15
N ASP A 43 -17.30 -9.47 14.59
CA ASP A 43 -18.50 -10.20 14.18
C ASP A 43 -19.82 -9.52 14.63
N ALA A 44 -19.77 -8.62 15.61
CA ALA A 44 -20.92 -7.84 16.08
C ALA A 44 -21.06 -6.49 15.33
N GLY A 45 -20.09 -6.15 14.47
CA GLY A 45 -20.02 -4.87 13.79
C GLY A 45 -19.41 -3.76 14.64
N ASP A 46 -18.78 -4.08 15.77
CA ASP A 46 -18.08 -3.11 16.61
C ASP A 46 -16.68 -2.86 16.07
N GLU A 47 -16.24 -1.60 16.09
CA GLU A 47 -14.85 -1.27 15.78
C GLU A 47 -13.90 -1.75 16.88
N ARG A 48 -12.85 -2.47 16.47
CA ARG A 48 -11.82 -3.01 17.36
C ARG A 48 -10.45 -2.58 16.87
N CYS A 49 -9.62 -2.19 17.83
CA CYS A 49 -8.20 -1.96 17.64
C CYS A 49 -7.40 -3.08 18.34
N ARG A 50 -6.59 -3.84 17.60
CA ARG A 50 -5.85 -5.01 18.12
C ARG A 50 -4.44 -5.11 17.54
N PRO A 51 -3.49 -5.71 18.28
CA PRO A 51 -2.11 -5.77 17.81
C PRO A 51 -1.97 -6.72 16.61
N ALA A 52 -1.21 -6.30 15.60
CA ALA A 52 -1.11 -7.00 14.31
C ALA A 52 -0.53 -8.42 14.40
N HIS A 53 0.31 -8.72 15.39
CA HIS A 53 0.94 -10.04 15.55
C HIS A 53 -0.05 -11.18 15.84
N ARG A 54 -1.34 -10.89 16.06
CA ARG A 54 -2.39 -11.90 16.28
C ARG A 54 -3.11 -12.33 15.01
N TYR A 55 -2.74 -11.74 13.87
CA TYR A 55 -3.41 -11.95 12.60
C TYR A 55 -2.43 -12.33 11.50
N THR A 56 -2.91 -13.07 10.51
CA THR A 56 -2.18 -13.38 9.28
C THR A 56 -2.85 -12.74 8.08
N LEU A 57 -2.05 -12.32 7.10
CA LEU A 57 -2.58 -11.81 5.83
C LEU A 57 -3.19 -12.97 5.05
N VAL A 58 -4.47 -12.84 4.68
CA VAL A 58 -5.15 -13.77 3.77
C VAL A 58 -5.08 -13.24 2.35
N GLU A 59 -5.44 -11.98 2.18
CA GLU A 59 -5.51 -11.32 0.88
C GLU A 59 -5.08 -9.86 1.05
N PRO A 60 -4.05 -9.40 0.32
CA PRO A 60 -3.68 -7.99 0.32
C PRO A 60 -4.77 -7.17 -0.36
N ALA A 61 -5.06 -5.99 0.16
CA ALA A 61 -5.86 -5.02 -0.56
C ALA A 61 -5.20 -4.76 -1.91
N PRO A 62 -5.98 -4.61 -2.99
CA PRO A 62 -5.44 -4.14 -4.26
C PRO A 62 -4.70 -2.84 -3.98
N SER A 63 -3.39 -2.81 -4.26
CA SER A 63 -2.66 -1.54 -4.27
C SER A 63 -3.36 -0.65 -5.31
N PRO A 64 -3.59 0.64 -5.03
CA PRO A 64 -4.06 1.57 -6.04
C PRO A 64 -3.08 1.47 -7.20
N SER A 65 -3.48 0.82 -8.28
CA SER A 65 -2.62 0.74 -9.45
C SER A 65 -2.51 2.15 -9.99
N LEU A 66 -1.28 2.60 -10.25
CA LEU A 66 -1.07 3.82 -10.99
C LEU A 66 -1.85 3.71 -12.31
N ASP A 67 -2.87 4.53 -12.48
CA ASP A 67 -3.50 4.69 -13.78
C ASP A 67 -2.61 5.63 -14.60
N LEU A 68 -1.93 5.04 -15.59
CA LEU A 68 -1.00 5.76 -16.44
C LEU A 68 -1.72 6.85 -17.25
N LEU A 69 -2.96 6.62 -17.65
CA LEU A 69 -3.73 7.61 -18.40
C LEU A 69 -4.02 8.82 -17.50
N ASP A 70 -4.44 8.59 -16.27
CA ASP A 70 -4.65 9.64 -15.27
C ASP A 70 -3.37 10.44 -14.99
N ALA A 71 -2.23 9.75 -14.83
CA ALA A 71 -0.92 10.37 -14.66
C ALA A 71 -0.55 11.27 -15.87
N MET A 72 -0.75 10.76 -17.08
CA MET A 72 -0.50 11.51 -18.33
C MET A 72 -1.44 12.71 -18.50
N MET A 73 -2.66 12.62 -17.97
CA MET A 73 -3.64 13.72 -17.95
C MET A 73 -3.35 14.76 -16.86
N GLY A 74 -2.24 14.61 -16.12
CA GLY A 74 -1.78 15.58 -15.13
C GLY A 74 -2.47 15.45 -13.76
N LYS A 75 -3.09 14.31 -13.45
CA LYS A 75 -3.60 14.10 -12.09
C LYS A 75 -2.45 14.15 -11.08
N PRO A 76 -2.64 14.78 -9.92
CA PRO A 76 -1.63 14.81 -8.87
C PRO A 76 -1.20 13.41 -8.44
N LEU A 77 0.12 13.19 -8.39
CA LEU A 77 0.72 11.94 -7.95
C LEU A 77 1.53 12.17 -6.67
N LYS A 78 1.61 11.14 -5.82
CA LYS A 78 2.49 11.15 -4.65
C LYS A 78 3.14 9.79 -4.44
N PHE A 79 4.37 9.79 -3.95
CA PHE A 79 4.94 8.59 -3.36
C PHE A 79 4.18 8.20 -2.10
N ARG A 80 4.21 6.92 -1.74
CA ARG A 80 3.69 6.43 -0.44
C ARG A 80 4.33 7.15 0.75
N SER A 81 5.56 7.64 0.64
CA SER A 81 6.19 8.49 1.64
C SER A 81 5.51 9.85 1.85
N GLY A 82 4.52 10.21 1.03
CA GLY A 82 3.80 11.48 1.05
C GLY A 82 4.40 12.54 0.12
N CYS A 83 5.54 12.28 -0.53
CA CYS A 83 6.18 13.24 -1.43
C CYS A 83 5.41 13.38 -2.75
N ALA A 84 4.98 14.60 -3.08
CA ALA A 84 4.35 14.90 -4.35
C ALA A 84 5.32 14.72 -5.53
N VAL A 85 4.82 14.22 -6.64
CA VAL A 85 5.56 14.05 -7.89
C VAL A 85 4.72 14.37 -9.11
N THR A 86 5.39 14.72 -10.19
CA THR A 86 4.78 15.02 -11.48
C THR A 86 5.21 14.00 -12.51
N PHE A 87 4.26 13.54 -13.32
CA PHE A 87 4.56 12.72 -14.49
C PHE A 87 5.38 13.50 -15.51
N VAL A 88 6.48 12.91 -15.99
CA VAL A 88 7.33 13.51 -17.03
C VAL A 88 7.19 12.74 -18.33
N ALA A 89 7.39 11.42 -18.27
CA ALA A 89 7.37 10.57 -19.46
C ALA A 89 7.10 9.11 -19.11
N PHE A 90 6.62 8.38 -20.12
CA PHE A 90 6.56 6.93 -20.11
C PHE A 90 7.36 6.38 -21.30
N VAL A 91 8.33 5.50 -21.02
CA VAL A 91 9.21 4.89 -22.02
C VAL A 91 8.98 3.39 -22.02
N LYS A 92 8.13 2.93 -22.95
CA LYS A 92 7.70 1.52 -23.03
C LYS A 92 8.88 0.55 -23.18
N ASP A 93 9.89 0.94 -23.94
CA ASP A 93 11.03 0.08 -24.29
C ASP A 93 12.17 0.13 -23.26
N ALA A 94 12.02 0.90 -22.17
CA ALA A 94 12.98 0.90 -21.07
C ALA A 94 12.89 -0.40 -20.25
N LYS A 95 13.91 -0.66 -19.41
CA LYS A 95 13.85 -1.74 -18.40
C LYS A 95 12.59 -1.56 -17.54
N PRO A 96 11.93 -2.64 -17.06
CA PRO A 96 10.68 -2.54 -16.31
C PRO A 96 10.68 -1.53 -15.15
N HIS A 97 11.77 -1.42 -14.38
CA HIS A 97 11.92 -0.45 -13.28
C HIS A 97 12.18 1.00 -13.72
N CYS A 98 12.36 1.24 -15.03
CA CYS A 98 12.70 2.54 -15.60
C CYS A 98 11.63 3.10 -16.54
N GLN A 99 10.50 2.44 -16.70
CA GLN A 99 9.51 2.83 -17.72
C GLN A 99 8.78 4.12 -17.38
N LEU A 100 8.58 4.42 -16.09
CA LEU A 100 7.92 5.63 -15.64
C LEU A 100 8.95 6.65 -15.14
N VAL A 101 8.91 7.88 -15.66
CA VAL A 101 9.80 8.98 -15.24
C VAL A 101 8.98 10.03 -14.49
N LEU A 102 9.40 10.34 -13.26
CA LEU A 102 8.72 11.26 -12.36
C LEU A 102 9.67 12.35 -11.88
N LEU A 103 9.16 13.58 -11.75
CA LEU A 103 9.86 14.71 -11.18
C LEU A 103 9.35 15.00 -9.76
N ASN A 104 10.25 15.15 -8.80
CA ASN A 104 9.94 15.80 -7.53
C ASN A 104 10.14 17.32 -7.71
N PRO A 105 9.07 18.12 -7.76
CA PRO A 105 9.19 19.57 -8.01
C PRO A 105 9.86 20.32 -6.84
N ALA A 106 9.83 19.78 -5.62
CA ALA A 106 10.43 20.42 -4.46
C ALA A 106 11.96 20.34 -4.46
N THR A 107 12.54 19.29 -5.04
CA THR A 107 14.00 19.06 -5.05
C THR A 107 14.63 19.12 -6.44
N GLY A 108 13.82 19.05 -7.51
CA GLY A 108 14.29 18.93 -8.89
C GLY A 108 14.76 17.53 -9.26
N ASN A 109 14.64 16.54 -8.36
CA ASN A 109 15.12 15.18 -8.63
C ASN A 109 14.18 14.44 -9.58
N VAL A 110 14.78 13.74 -10.55
CA VAL A 110 14.08 12.81 -11.43
C VAL A 110 14.28 11.39 -10.92
N VAL A 111 13.21 10.63 -10.85
CA VAL A 111 13.22 9.24 -10.40
C VAL A 111 12.45 8.38 -11.39
N THR A 112 12.95 7.16 -11.59
CA THR A 112 12.35 6.20 -12.52
C THR A 112 11.74 5.04 -11.76
N ARG A 113 10.57 4.55 -12.19
CA ARG A 113 9.81 3.50 -11.51
C ARG A 113 9.13 2.54 -12.49
N TYR A 114 8.61 1.44 -11.94
CA TYR A 114 7.71 0.55 -12.65
C TYR A 114 6.38 1.24 -12.96
N ALA A 115 5.88 1.03 -14.18
CA ALA A 115 4.58 1.56 -14.60
C ALA A 115 3.39 0.88 -13.91
N ASN A 116 3.57 -0.35 -13.42
CA ASN A 116 2.55 -1.06 -12.66
C ASN A 116 2.39 -0.54 -11.21
N GLY A 117 3.16 0.48 -10.81
CA GLY A 117 3.11 1.08 -9.49
C GLY A 117 3.68 0.22 -8.36
N LYS A 118 4.15 -1.01 -8.64
CA LYS A 118 4.75 -1.91 -7.65
C LYS A 118 6.21 -1.55 -7.41
N GLY A 119 6.66 -1.79 -6.18
CA GLY A 119 8.09 -1.87 -5.85
C GLY A 119 8.79 -2.99 -6.62
N SER A 120 10.11 -2.87 -6.76
CA SER A 120 10.96 -3.87 -7.39
C SER A 120 10.83 -5.25 -6.72
N GLU A 121 10.83 -6.34 -7.49
CA GLU A 121 11.05 -7.70 -6.97
C GLU A 121 12.54 -8.01 -6.75
N GLU A 122 13.42 -7.07 -7.09
CA GLU A 122 14.85 -7.16 -6.76
C GLU A 122 15.05 -7.02 -5.24
N PRO A 123 16.07 -7.69 -4.65
CA PRO A 123 16.22 -7.87 -3.20
C PRO A 123 16.55 -6.58 -2.40
N TYR A 124 16.38 -5.41 -3.00
CA TYR A 124 16.62 -4.12 -2.39
C TYR A 124 15.28 -3.47 -2.01
N ASP A 125 15.16 -3.00 -0.77
CA ASP A 125 14.03 -2.20 -0.30
C ASP A 125 14.00 -0.86 -1.06
N GLU A 126 13.40 -0.84 -2.25
CA GLU A 126 13.09 0.42 -2.91
C GLU A 126 11.81 1.03 -2.29
N PRO A 127 11.81 2.34 -2.00
CA PRO A 127 10.61 3.03 -1.50
C PRO A 127 9.60 3.13 -2.65
N GLY A 128 8.77 2.09 -2.83
CA GLY A 128 8.01 1.91 -4.06
C GLY A 128 6.59 1.44 -3.83
N ASP A 129 5.70 2.38 -3.53
CA ASP A 129 4.35 2.36 -4.08
C ASP A 129 3.99 3.82 -4.39
N ILE A 130 3.59 4.13 -5.62
CA ILE A 130 3.04 5.45 -6.01
C ILE A 130 1.54 5.38 -5.81
N LEU A 131 0.98 6.40 -5.17
CA LEU A 131 -0.46 6.53 -4.95
C LEU A 131 -0.98 7.71 -5.76
N LEU A 132 -2.23 7.61 -6.24
CA LEU A 132 -2.99 8.79 -6.64
C LEU A 132 -3.13 9.69 -5.40
N ALA A 133 -2.84 10.99 -5.58
CA ALA A 133 -2.78 11.91 -4.45
C ALA A 133 -4.17 12.33 -3.96
#